data_AF-W4VBW5-F1
#
_entry.id   AF-W4VBW5-F1
#
_cell.length_a   1.000
_cell.length_b   1.000
_cell.length_c   1.000
_cell.angle_alpha   90.00
_cell.angle_beta   90.00
_cell.angle_gamma   90.00
#
_symmetry.space_group_name_H-M   'P 1'
#
loop_
_entity.id
_entity.type
_entity.pdbx_description
1 polymer ?
#
loop_
_entity_poly.entity_id
_entity_poly.type
_entity_poly.pdbx_seq_one_letter_code
_entity_poly.pdbx_strand_id
1 'polypeptide(L)'
;MAINITAHGPFGIGFFFPLFGIIFIFFGIVQAMYHYKNATGKDRFSIFDITESHEEGDPGTQWIRQANDELSQESKNGISNDGFRFCPYCGNSLGSDYNFCPKCGKAIS
;
A
#
# COMPACT_ATOMS: atom_id res chain seq x y z
N MET A 1 -4.51 51.92 -6.47
CA MET A 1 -4.03 52.88 -5.44
C MET A 1 -2.77 52.42 -4.69
N ALA A 2 -2.44 51.12 -4.59
CA ALA A 2 -1.21 50.67 -3.91
C ALA A 2 0.10 50.91 -4.68
N ILE A 3 0.07 50.97 -6.02
CA ILE A 3 1.26 51.04 -6.88
C ILE A 3 1.98 52.40 -6.75
N ASN A 4 1.27 53.49 -6.44
CA ASN A 4 1.85 54.83 -6.32
C ASN A 4 2.54 55.09 -4.97
N ILE A 5 2.33 54.24 -3.95
CA ILE A 5 2.81 54.50 -2.58
C ILE A 5 4.27 54.02 -2.40
N THR A 6 4.70 53.00 -3.15
CA THR A 6 6.06 52.44 -3.12
C THR A 6 7.00 53.00 -4.19
N ALA A 7 6.51 53.91 -5.05
CA ALA A 7 7.27 54.46 -6.18
C ALA A 7 8.47 55.34 -5.77
N HIS A 8 8.56 55.78 -4.50
CA HIS A 8 9.59 56.70 -4.01
C HIS A 8 10.35 56.18 -2.78
N GLY A 9 10.27 54.86 -2.51
CA GLY A 9 11.04 54.23 -1.43
C GLY A 9 12.53 54.09 -1.81
N PRO A 10 13.48 54.26 -0.87
CA PRO A 10 14.91 54.35 -1.16
C PRO A 10 15.55 53.07 -1.74
N PHE A 11 14.81 51.98 -1.86
CA PHE A 11 15.27 50.72 -2.45
C PHE A 11 14.10 50.08 -3.22
N GLY A 12 14.36 49.47 -4.38
CA GLY A 12 13.39 48.92 -5.36
C GLY A 12 12.45 47.80 -4.90
N ILE A 13 12.20 47.70 -3.59
CA ILE A 13 11.29 46.80 -2.88
C ILE A 13 9.86 46.79 -3.44
N GLY A 14 9.40 47.88 -4.06
CA GLY A 14 8.06 47.96 -4.65
C GLY A 14 7.80 46.92 -5.76
N PHE A 15 8.84 46.48 -6.48
CA PHE A 15 8.72 45.46 -7.53
C PHE A 15 8.79 44.03 -6.99
N PHE A 16 9.62 43.77 -5.97
CA PHE A 16 9.86 42.43 -5.44
C PHE A 16 8.73 41.91 -4.56
N PHE A 17 8.06 42.80 -3.82
CA PHE A 17 6.99 42.44 -2.88
C PHE A 17 5.81 41.68 -3.54
N PRO A 18 5.23 42.10 -4.68
CA PRO A 18 4.16 41.34 -5.32
C PRO A 18 4.65 40.00 -5.89
N LEU A 19 5.91 39.91 -6.33
CA LEU A 19 6.49 38.68 -6.87
C LEU A 19 6.59 37.60 -5.78
N PHE A 20 7.00 37.99 -4.57
CA PHE A 20 6.98 37.12 -3.40
C PHE A 20 5.56 36.61 -3.08
N GLY A 21 4.55 37.47 -3.16
CA GLY A 21 3.15 37.08 -2.97
C GLY A 21 2.66 36.03 -3.97
N ILE A 22 3.02 36.17 -5.25
CA ILE A 22 2.65 35.19 -6.30
C ILE A 22 3.25 33.81 -6.01
N ILE A 23 4.50 33.76 -5.54
CA ILE A 23 5.16 32.50 -5.14
C ILE A 23 4.37 31.81 -4.03
N PHE A 24 3.93 32.55 -3.01
CA PHE A 24 3.14 32.00 -1.90
C PHE A 24 1.76 31.50 -2.35
N ILE A 25 1.10 32.22 -3.28
CA ILE A 25 -0.16 31.77 -3.87
C ILE A 25 0.03 30.44 -4.61
N PHE A 26 1.09 30.32 -5.41
CA PHE A 26 1.40 29.07 -6.12
C PHE A 26 1.64 27.91 -5.15
N PHE A 27 2.46 28.12 -4.11
CA PHE A 27 2.70 27.13 -3.06
C PHE A 27 1.38 26.70 -2.37
N GLY A 28 0.50 27.66 -2.08
CA GLY A 28 -0.82 27.40 -1.51
C GLY A 28 -1.70 26.52 -2.41
N ILE A 29 -1.72 26.78 -3.72
CA ILE A 29 -2.48 25.97 -4.69
C ILE A 29 -1.94 24.53 -4.73
N VAL A 30 -0.62 24.35 -4.81
CA VAL A 30 0.00 23.01 -4.84
C VAL A 30 -0.33 22.23 -3.57
N GLN A 31 -0.20 22.86 -2.40
CA GLN A 31 -0.57 22.23 -1.13
C GLN A 31 -2.07 21.90 -1.08
N ALA A 32 -2.94 22.82 -1.49
CA ALA A 32 -4.38 22.60 -1.50
C ALA A 32 -4.73 21.39 -2.38
N MET A 33 -4.17 21.28 -3.57
CA MET A 33 -4.37 20.13 -4.45
C MET A 33 -3.84 18.83 -3.84
N TYR A 34 -2.63 18.86 -3.25
CA TYR A 34 -2.03 17.69 -2.62
C TYR A 34 -2.89 17.18 -1.46
N HIS A 35 -3.26 18.07 -0.54
CA HIS A 35 -4.09 17.73 0.61
C HIS A 35 -5.51 17.36 0.21
N TYR A 36 -6.10 18.00 -0.81
CA TYR A 36 -7.43 17.64 -1.31
C TYR A 36 -7.43 16.24 -1.91
N LYS A 37 -6.40 15.88 -2.69
CA LYS A 37 -6.27 14.54 -3.25
C LYS A 37 -6.00 13.49 -2.16
N ASN A 38 -5.24 13.85 -1.11
CA ASN A 38 -5.00 12.98 0.04
C ASN A 38 -6.23 12.80 0.94
N ALA A 39 -7.02 13.85 1.16
CA ALA A 39 -8.23 13.83 1.99
C ALA A 39 -9.42 13.16 1.29
N THR A 40 -9.50 13.27 -0.05
CA THR A 40 -10.51 12.59 -0.87
C THR A 40 -10.02 11.20 -1.34
N GLY A 41 -8.88 10.74 -0.82
CA GLY A 41 -8.40 9.39 -1.06
C GLY A 41 -9.40 8.37 -0.52
N LYS A 42 -9.80 7.41 -1.36
CA LYS A 42 -10.82 6.40 -1.02
C LYS A 42 -10.38 5.43 0.07
N ASP A 43 -9.08 5.21 0.20
CA ASP A 43 -8.55 4.10 0.98
C ASP A 43 -7.61 4.65 2.06
N ARG A 44 -8.08 4.62 3.32
CA ARG A 44 -7.30 5.03 4.48
C ARG A 44 -6.48 3.83 4.95
N PHE A 45 -5.18 4.03 5.18
CA PHE A 45 -4.36 3.03 5.86
C PHE A 45 -4.78 2.95 7.33
N SER A 46 -5.82 2.15 7.61
CA SER A 46 -6.23 1.86 8.97
C SER A 46 -5.18 0.96 9.63
N ILE A 47 -4.64 1.40 10.77
CA ILE A 47 -3.73 0.58 11.59
C ILE A 47 -4.50 -0.45 12.44
N PHE A 48 -5.84 -0.33 12.51
CA PHE A 48 -6.73 -1.25 13.22
C PHE A 48 -8.03 -1.47 12.43
N ASP A 49 -8.19 -2.68 11.91
CA ASP A 49 -9.39 -3.09 11.18
C ASP A 49 -10.55 -3.35 12.18
N ILE A 50 -11.35 -2.31 12.45
CA ILE A 50 -12.49 -2.35 13.39
C ILE A 50 -13.82 -2.46 12.62
N THR A 51 -13.81 -2.14 11.31
CA THR A 51 -14.97 -2.17 10.42
C THR A 51 -14.99 -3.44 9.58
N GLU A 52 -16.16 -3.84 9.10
CA GLU A 52 -16.27 -5.00 8.21
C GLU A 52 -15.62 -4.68 6.85
N SER A 53 -14.86 -5.64 6.30
CA SER A 53 -14.05 -5.50 5.07
C SER A 53 -14.81 -5.14 3.78
N HIS A 54 -16.12 -4.92 3.86
CA HIS A 54 -16.99 -4.52 2.75
C HIS A 54 -17.20 -3.00 2.70
N GLU A 55 -16.93 -2.28 3.79
CA GLU A 55 -17.24 -0.84 3.89
C GLU A 55 -16.03 0.05 3.60
N GLU A 56 -14.81 -0.44 3.87
CA GLU A 56 -13.56 0.30 3.66
C GLU A 56 -12.51 -0.58 2.98
N GLY A 57 -12.14 -0.23 1.74
CA GLY A 57 -11.08 -0.91 1.01
C GLY A 57 -9.73 -0.48 1.55
N ASP A 58 -8.97 -1.40 2.12
CA ASP A 58 -7.58 -1.11 2.45
C ASP A 58 -6.76 -1.26 1.14
N PRO A 59 -5.88 -0.30 0.80
CA PRO A 59 -5.09 -0.42 -0.42
C PRO A 59 -4.04 -1.53 -0.29
N GLY A 60 -3.91 -2.10 0.90
CA GLY A 60 -3.02 -3.17 1.23
C GLY A 60 -3.48 -4.56 0.78
N THR A 61 -4.79 -4.80 0.77
CA THR A 61 -5.35 -6.09 0.37
C THR A 61 -5.04 -6.39 -1.09
N GLN A 62 -4.87 -5.36 -1.93
CA GLN A 62 -4.52 -5.52 -3.34
C GLN A 62 -3.13 -6.12 -3.55
N TRP A 63 -2.10 -5.67 -2.79
CA TRP A 63 -0.75 -6.24 -2.93
C TRP A 63 -0.67 -7.65 -2.36
N ILE A 64 -1.36 -7.92 -1.24
CA ILE A 64 -1.43 -9.27 -0.69
C ILE A 64 -2.14 -10.21 -1.67
N ARG A 65 -3.25 -9.77 -2.26
CA ARG A 65 -4.00 -10.58 -3.22
C ARG A 65 -3.21 -10.86 -4.50
N GLN A 66 -2.51 -9.85 -5.02
CA GLN A 66 -1.65 -10.02 -6.19
C GLN A 66 -0.49 -10.98 -5.91
N ALA A 67 0.18 -10.84 -4.76
CA ALA A 67 1.26 -11.74 -4.37
C ALA A 67 0.78 -13.20 -4.21
N ASN A 68 -0.43 -13.40 -3.68
CA ASN A 68 -1.03 -14.73 -3.57
C ASN A 68 -1.43 -15.31 -4.94
N ASP A 69 -1.93 -14.49 -5.87
CA ASP A 69 -2.27 -14.92 -7.22
C ASP A 69 -1.03 -15.33 -8.02
N GLU A 70 0.08 -14.60 -7.87
CA GLU A 70 1.39 -14.94 -8.46
C GLU A 70 1.94 -16.25 -7.87
N LEU A 71 1.91 -16.43 -6.55
CA LEU A 71 2.32 -17.67 -5.87
C LEU A 71 1.44 -18.87 -6.29
N SER A 72 0.15 -18.64 -6.50
CA SER A 72 -0.82 -19.65 -6.94
C SER A 72 -0.62 -20.07 -8.40
N GLN A 73 -0.16 -19.15 -9.26
CA GLN A 73 0.16 -19.45 -10.66
C GLN A 73 1.49 -20.19 -10.79
N GLU A 74 2.49 -19.83 -9.97
CA GLU A 74 3.78 -20.51 -9.93
C GLU A 74 3.64 -21.95 -9.42
N SER A 75 2.80 -22.17 -8.40
CA SER A 75 2.50 -23.51 -7.88
C SER A 75 1.71 -24.41 -8.85
N LYS A 76 0.99 -23.84 -9.84
CA LYS A 76 0.22 -24.62 -10.83
C LYS A 76 1.04 -25.04 -12.05
N ASN A 77 2.08 -24.29 -12.41
CA ASN A 77 2.90 -24.56 -13.59
C ASN A 77 4.16 -25.40 -13.31
N GLY A 78 4.52 -25.63 -12.04
CA GLY A 78 5.81 -26.21 -11.65
C GLY A 78 5.81 -27.57 -10.94
N ILE A 79 4.67 -28.22 -10.70
CA ILE A 79 4.65 -29.50 -9.98
C ILE A 79 3.84 -30.55 -10.76
N SER A 80 4.57 -31.43 -11.43
CA SER A 80 4.12 -32.79 -11.73
C SER A 80 3.50 -33.38 -10.46
N ASN A 81 2.26 -33.88 -10.59
CA ASN A 81 1.47 -34.52 -9.54
C ASN A 81 2.14 -35.81 -9.03
N ASP A 82 3.28 -35.69 -8.35
CA ASP A 82 3.87 -36.79 -7.60
C ASP A 82 3.50 -36.60 -6.13
N GLY A 83 2.29 -37.07 -5.80
CA GLY A 83 1.89 -37.63 -4.49
C GLY A 83 2.38 -37.03 -3.17
N PHE A 84 2.79 -35.76 -3.06
CA PHE A 84 3.21 -35.20 -1.77
C PHE A 84 1.99 -35.07 -0.84
N ARG A 85 1.90 -35.98 0.14
CA ARG A 85 0.91 -35.92 1.22
C ARG A 85 1.51 -35.19 2.40
N PHE A 86 0.72 -34.42 3.13
CA PHE A 86 1.17 -33.79 4.37
C PHE A 86 0.60 -34.52 5.58
N CYS A 87 1.39 -34.65 6.65
CA CYS A 87 0.93 -35.26 7.89
C CYS A 87 -0.15 -34.38 8.53
N PRO A 88 -1.39 -34.88 8.75
CA PRO A 88 -2.49 -34.06 9.28
C PRO A 88 -2.27 -33.61 10.73
N TYR A 89 -1.32 -34.22 11.43
CA TYR A 89 -1.06 -33.92 12.83
C TYR A 89 0.07 -32.92 13.08
N CYS A 90 1.03 -32.81 12.15
CA CYS A 90 2.23 -31.98 12.38
C CYS A 90 2.69 -31.20 11.15
N GLY A 91 2.01 -31.35 10.02
CA GLY A 91 2.30 -30.63 8.78
C GLY A 91 3.58 -31.07 8.04
N ASN A 92 4.24 -32.15 8.47
CA ASN A 92 5.43 -32.64 7.76
C ASN A 92 5.07 -33.19 6.38
N SER A 93 5.89 -32.92 5.37
CA SER A 93 5.76 -33.53 4.04
C SER A 93 6.06 -35.04 4.10
N LEU A 94 5.28 -35.83 3.39
CA LEU A 94 5.35 -37.28 3.32
C LEU A 94 5.40 -37.70 1.85
N GLY A 95 6.25 -38.68 1.55
CA GLY A 95 6.18 -39.41 0.29
C GLY A 95 4.96 -40.34 0.24
N SER A 96 4.72 -40.94 -0.92
CA SER A 96 3.56 -41.82 -1.18
C SER A 96 3.54 -43.10 -0.34
N ASP A 97 4.68 -43.55 0.20
CA ASP A 97 4.85 -44.93 0.70
C ASP A 97 5.03 -45.04 2.23
N TYR A 98 4.65 -44.00 2.99
CA TYR A 98 4.81 -44.00 4.46
C TYR A 98 3.53 -44.39 5.21
N ASN A 99 3.61 -45.45 6.02
CA ASN A 99 2.52 -45.85 6.94
C ASN A 99 2.51 -45.03 8.26
N PHE A 100 3.65 -44.45 8.64
CA PHE A 100 3.82 -43.65 9.86
C PHE A 100 4.65 -42.40 9.56
N CYS A 101 4.32 -41.28 10.22
CA CYS A 101 5.04 -40.04 10.03
C CYS A 101 6.43 -40.10 10.69
N PRO A 102 7.53 -39.86 9.95
CA PRO A 102 8.89 -39.94 10.50
C PRO A 102 9.19 -38.84 11.53
N LYS A 103 8.41 -37.75 11.54
CA LYS A 103 8.62 -36.63 12.45
C LYS A 103 7.87 -36.78 13.77
N CYS A 104 6.62 -37.23 13.74
CA CYS A 104 5.75 -37.26 14.92
C CYS A 104 5.30 -38.66 15.34
N GLY A 105 5.67 -39.70 14.58
CA GLY A 105 5.40 -41.11 14.88
C GLY A 105 3.94 -41.55 14.70
N LYS A 106 3.03 -40.65 14.31
CA LYS A 106 1.60 -40.98 14.15
C LYS A 106 1.35 -41.72 12.84
N ALA A 107 0.43 -42.69 12.88
CA ALA A 107 -0.02 -43.42 11.70
C ALA A 107 -0.70 -42.47 10.70
N ILE A 108 -0.46 -42.69 9.42
CA ILE A 108 -0.96 -41.87 8.29
C ILE A 108 -1.81 -42.67 7.31
N SER A 109 -2.10 -43.92 7.69
CA SER A 109 -3.09 -44.81 7.05
C SER A 109 -4.48 -44.18 7.00
#